data_AF-X1Q196-F1
#
_entry.id   AF-X1Q196-F1
#
_cell.length_a   1.000
_cell.length_b   1.000
_cell.length_c   1.000
_cell.angle_alpha   90.00
_cell.angle_beta   90.00
_cell.angle_gamma   90.00
#
_symmetry.space_group_name_H-M   'P 1'
#
loop_
_entity.id
_entity.type
_entity.pdbx_description
1 polymer ?
#
loop_
_entity_poly.entity_id
_entity_poly.type
_entity_poly.pdbx_seq_one_letter_code
_entity_poly.pdbx_strand_id
1 'polypeptide(L)'
;MNESVWEHLKLGFWPALAYAIVEYKYLKKVANNFPLAKTAGIYLIPVSIVVLYYSYTAILGHGPLVVDILIFVVAVIIGQLVSYKLLVASPLAEKLNRLSPIALVLLGLSFVLFTFYPPLAPIFRDSATGAYGILKV
;
A
#
# COMPACT_ATOMS: atom_id res chain seq x y z
N MET A 1 -9.45 6.87 18.52
CA MET A 1 -8.56 6.17 17.56
C MET A 1 -9.05 6.57 16.17
N ASN A 2 -8.15 6.91 15.23
CA ASN A 2 -8.58 7.38 13.91
C ASN A 2 -8.91 6.17 13.02
N GLU A 3 -10.10 6.12 12.43
CA GLU A 3 -10.58 5.05 11.54
C GLU A 3 -10.68 5.50 10.07
N SER A 4 -9.79 6.40 9.64
CA SER A 4 -9.70 6.82 8.24
C SER A 4 -9.18 5.72 7.32
N VAL A 5 -9.50 5.81 6.02
CA VAL A 5 -8.97 4.93 4.97
C VAL A 5 -7.44 4.96 4.96
N TRP A 6 -6.83 6.11 5.23
CA TRP A 6 -5.37 6.27 5.32
C TRP A 6 -4.71 5.32 6.33
N GLU A 7 -5.32 5.12 7.49
CA GLU A 7 -4.81 4.20 8.50
C GLU A 7 -4.85 2.75 7.99
N HIS A 8 -5.88 2.37 7.24
CA HIS A 8 -6.00 1.06 6.61
C HIS A 8 -4.92 0.82 5.55
N LEU A 9 -4.55 1.85 4.78
CA LEU A 9 -3.46 1.75 3.79
C LEU A 9 -2.11 1.46 4.47
N LYS A 10 -1.85 2.07 5.64
CA LYS A 10 -0.64 1.82 6.44
C LYS A 10 -0.55 0.36 6.88
N LEU A 11 -1.68 -0.25 7.26
CA LEU A 11 -1.73 -1.67 7.63
C LEU A 11 -1.30 -2.59 6.49
N GLY A 12 -1.51 -2.20 5.23
CA GLY A 12 -1.03 -2.96 4.06
C GLY A 12 0.44 -2.72 3.76
N PHE A 13 0.86 -1.45 3.87
CA PHE A 13 2.22 -1.03 3.51
C PHE A 13 3.30 -1.56 4.46
N TRP A 14 3.17 -1.34 5.78
CA TRP A 14 4.26 -1.65 6.72
C TRP A 14 4.62 -3.14 6.79
N PRO A 15 3.64 -4.07 6.87
CA PRO A 15 3.94 -5.50 6.84
C PRO A 15 4.54 -5.94 5.50
N ALA A 16 4.06 -5.40 4.37
CA ALA A 16 4.59 -5.72 3.05
C ALA A 16 6.04 -5.23 2.88
N LEU A 17 6.37 -4.06 3.42
CA LEU A 17 7.74 -3.55 3.46
C LEU A 17 8.64 -4.42 4.33
N ALA A 18 8.19 -4.79 5.53
CA ALA A 18 8.93 -5.68 6.43
C ALA A 18 9.19 -7.05 5.77
N TYR A 19 8.17 -7.61 5.12
CA TYR A 19 8.28 -8.87 4.38
C TYR A 19 9.29 -8.76 3.23
N ALA A 20 9.26 -7.68 2.45
CA ALA A 20 10.21 -7.45 1.36
C ALA A 20 11.67 -7.35 1.87
N ILE A 21 11.91 -6.75 3.03
CA ILE A 21 13.24 -6.69 3.67
C ILE A 21 13.73 -8.10 4.05
N VAL A 22 12.83 -8.94 4.58
CA VAL A 22 13.14 -10.34 4.90
C VAL A 22 13.46 -11.12 3.63
N GLU A 23 12.59 -11.04 2.61
CA GLU A 23 12.79 -11.69 1.32
C GLU A 23 14.09 -11.28 0.61
N TYR A 24 14.49 -10.01 0.73
CA TYR A 24 15.71 -9.50 0.12
C TYR A 24 16.95 -10.29 0.55
N LYS A 25 16.98 -10.78 1.80
CA LYS A 25 18.10 -11.57 2.31
C LYS A 25 18.29 -12.89 1.54
N TYR A 26 17.19 -13.48 1.05
CA TYR A 26 17.17 -14.78 0.41
C TYR A 26 17.18 -14.69 -1.12
N LEU A 27 16.45 -13.73 -1.69
CA LEU A 27 16.14 -13.70 -3.12
C LEU A 27 17.04 -12.77 -3.94
N LYS A 28 17.83 -11.88 -3.32
CA LYS A 28 18.67 -10.90 -4.04
C LYS A 28 19.68 -11.51 -5.02
N LYS A 29 20.08 -12.76 -4.80
CA LYS A 29 21.05 -13.47 -5.65
C LYS A 29 20.41 -14.19 -6.84
N VAL A 30 19.09 -14.38 -6.81
CA VAL A 30 18.35 -15.20 -7.78
C VAL A 30 17.45 -14.34 -8.65
N ALA A 31 16.85 -13.29 -8.07
CA ALA A 31 15.91 -12.42 -8.78
C ALA A 31 16.61 -11.18 -9.36
N ASN A 32 16.61 -11.07 -10.69
CA ASN A 32 17.20 -9.94 -11.42
C ASN A 32 16.47 -8.61 -11.18
N ASN A 33 15.15 -8.66 -10.95
CA ASN A 33 14.29 -7.48 -10.84
C ASN A 33 13.77 -7.23 -9.42
N PHE A 34 14.47 -7.72 -8.40
CA PHE A 34 13.96 -7.71 -7.02
C PHE A 34 13.46 -6.34 -6.55
N PRO A 35 14.23 -5.24 -6.68
CA PRO A 35 13.79 -3.95 -6.16
C PRO A 35 12.56 -3.41 -6.88
N LEU A 36 12.48 -3.56 -8.21
CA LEU A 36 11.33 -3.13 -9.00
C LEU A 36 10.09 -3.94 -8.66
N ALA A 37 10.25 -5.25 -8.58
CA ALA A 37 9.16 -6.18 -8.27
C ALA A 37 8.54 -5.89 -6.90
N LYS A 38 9.36 -5.61 -5.88
CA LYS A 38 8.85 -5.29 -4.53
C LYS A 38 8.25 -3.89 -4.46
N THR A 39 8.86 -2.89 -5.07
CA THR A 39 8.26 -1.55 -5.17
C THR A 39 6.88 -1.62 -5.81
N ALA A 40 6.76 -2.25 -7.00
CA ALA A 40 5.49 -2.32 -7.72
C ALA A 40 4.42 -3.06 -6.93
N GLY A 41 4.76 -4.20 -6.32
CA GLY A 41 3.85 -4.96 -5.47
C GLY A 41 3.36 -4.17 -4.26
N ILE A 42 4.28 -3.52 -3.53
CA ILE A 42 3.94 -2.73 -2.33
C ILE A 42 3.09 -1.51 -2.69
N TYR A 43 3.34 -0.86 -3.83
CA TYR A 43 2.51 0.26 -4.31
C TYR A 43 1.10 -0.17 -4.72
N LEU A 44 0.98 -1.35 -5.32
CA LEU A 44 -0.31 -1.86 -5.78
C LEU A 44 -1.27 -2.18 -4.64
N ILE A 45 -0.77 -2.54 -3.45
CA ILE A 45 -1.62 -2.82 -2.29
C ILE A 45 -2.49 -1.60 -1.92
N PRO A 46 -1.94 -0.44 -1.54
CA PRO A 46 -2.75 0.72 -1.18
C PRO A 46 -3.57 1.25 -2.36
N VAL A 47 -3.05 1.22 -3.58
CA VAL A 47 -3.82 1.61 -4.78
C VAL A 47 -5.05 0.72 -4.95
N SER A 48 -4.89 -0.60 -4.82
CA SER A 48 -6.00 -1.55 -4.95
C SER A 48 -7.02 -1.39 -3.83
N ILE A 49 -6.56 -1.14 -2.59
CA ILE A 49 -7.47 -0.85 -1.46
C ILE A 49 -8.32 0.39 -1.79
N VAL A 50 -7.69 1.50 -2.19
CA VAL A 50 -8.40 2.75 -2.53
C VAL A 50 -9.41 2.51 -3.65
N VAL A 51 -8.99 1.89 -4.76
CA VAL A 51 -9.86 1.68 -5.91
C VAL A 51 -11.04 0.77 -5.55
N LEU A 52 -10.80 -0.36 -4.90
CA LEU A 52 -11.86 -1.32 -4.55
C LEU A 52 -12.81 -0.75 -3.50
N TYR A 53 -12.29 -0.12 -2.45
CA TYR A 53 -13.10 0.46 -1.37
C TYR A 53 -14.01 1.58 -1.89
N TYR A 54 -13.48 2.54 -2.63
CA TYR A 54 -14.31 3.63 -3.17
C TYR A 54 -15.25 3.17 -4.26
N SER A 55 -14.88 2.16 -5.07
CA SER A 55 -15.81 1.59 -6.07
C SER A 55 -16.99 0.91 -5.40
N TYR A 56 -16.73 0.09 -4.37
CA TYR A 56 -17.76 -0.61 -3.61
C TYR A 56 -18.68 0.36 -2.86
N THR A 57 -18.10 1.33 -2.14
CA THR A 57 -18.86 2.31 -1.36
C THR A 57 -19.63 3.30 -2.24
N ALA A 58 -19.17 3.60 -3.46
CA ALA A 58 -19.95 4.39 -4.41
C ALA A 58 -21.24 3.69 -4.86
N ILE A 59 -21.25 2.35 -4.91
CA ILE A 59 -22.41 1.55 -5.33
C ILE A 59 -23.38 1.33 -4.17
N LEU A 60 -22.87 1.02 -2.97
CA LEU A 60 -23.67 0.59 -1.82
C LEU A 60 -23.82 1.67 -0.72
N GLY A 61 -23.07 2.76 -0.80
CA GLY A 61 -23.04 3.86 0.18
C GLY A 61 -22.25 3.53 1.46
N HIS A 62 -22.39 2.31 1.98
CA HIS A 62 -21.67 1.80 3.15
C HIS A 62 -21.52 0.28 3.05
N GLY A 63 -20.60 -0.30 3.82
CA GLY A 63 -20.42 -1.75 3.84
C GLY A 63 -20.11 -2.33 5.21
N PRO A 64 -20.36 -3.64 5.37
CA PRO A 64 -19.94 -4.34 6.56
C PRO A 64 -18.41 -4.47 6.57
N LEU A 65 -17.81 -4.42 7.76
CA LEU A 65 -16.38 -4.60 8.01
C LEU A 65 -15.78 -5.82 7.30
N VAL A 66 -16.57 -6.89 7.12
CA VAL A 66 -16.16 -8.10 6.42
C VAL A 66 -15.72 -7.80 4.97
N VAL A 67 -16.42 -6.90 4.27
CA VAL A 67 -16.06 -6.53 2.89
C VAL A 67 -14.73 -5.77 2.88
N ASP A 68 -14.49 -4.88 3.84
CA ASP A 68 -13.22 -4.13 3.92
C ASP A 68 -12.02 -5.05 4.17
N ILE A 69 -12.20 -6.07 5.03
CA ILE A 69 -11.19 -7.11 5.25
C ILE A 69 -10.94 -7.91 3.97
N LEU A 70 -12.00 -8.30 3.25
CA LEU A 70 -11.87 -9.02 1.98
C LEU A 70 -11.14 -8.18 0.93
N ILE A 71 -11.46 -6.89 0.82
CA ILE A 71 -10.78 -5.94 -0.06
C ILE A 71 -9.29 -5.88 0.29
N PHE A 72 -8.95 -5.81 1.58
CA PHE A 72 -7.57 -5.82 2.04
C PHE A 72 -6.83 -7.08 1.61
N VAL A 73 -7.41 -8.26 1.83
CA VAL A 73 -6.83 -9.55 1.42
C VAL A 73 -6.63 -9.61 -0.09
N VAL A 74 -7.63 -9.20 -0.88
CA VAL A 74 -7.56 -9.16 -2.35
C VAL A 74 -6.45 -8.21 -2.80
N ALA A 75 -6.33 -7.03 -2.21
CA ALA A 75 -5.29 -6.07 -2.54
C ALA A 75 -3.88 -6.61 -2.26
N VAL A 76 -3.69 -7.31 -1.13
CA VAL A 76 -2.42 -8.00 -0.82
C VAL A 76 -2.12 -9.07 -1.86
N ILE A 77 -3.10 -9.90 -2.23
CA ILE A 77 -2.94 -10.93 -3.27
C ILE A 77 -2.53 -10.30 -4.60
N ILE A 78 -3.20 -9.24 -5.04
CA ILE A 78 -2.88 -8.52 -6.28
C ILE A 78 -1.43 -8.02 -6.25
N GLY A 79 -1.03 -7.34 -5.17
CA GLY A 79 0.33 -6.83 -5.00
C GLY A 79 1.39 -7.93 -5.05
N GLN A 80 1.15 -9.05 -4.36
CA GLN A 80 2.09 -10.18 -4.34
C GLN A 80 2.15 -10.93 -5.67
N LEU A 81 1.02 -11.10 -6.37
CA LEU A 81 1.00 -11.72 -7.70
C LEU A 81 1.79 -10.89 -8.72
N VAL A 82 1.62 -9.56 -8.72
CA VAL A 82 2.40 -8.69 -9.60
C VAL A 82 3.89 -8.71 -9.22
N SER A 83 4.20 -8.66 -7.92
CA SER A 83 5.57 -8.79 -7.44
C SER A 83 6.20 -10.10 -7.91
N TYR A 84 5.51 -11.22 -7.74
CA TYR A 84 5.96 -12.53 -8.19
C TYR A 84 6.23 -12.55 -9.70
N LYS A 85 5.27 -12.11 -10.53
CA LYS A 85 5.43 -12.05 -11.99
C LYS A 85 6.67 -11.25 -12.40
N LEU A 86 6.95 -10.13 -11.73
CA LEU A 86 8.13 -9.31 -12.01
C LEU A 86 9.44 -9.96 -11.54
N LEU A 87 9.41 -10.74 -10.45
CA LEU A 87 10.58 -11.48 -9.96
C LEU A 87 11.04 -12.57 -10.92
N VAL A 88 10.10 -13.28 -11.58
CA VAL A 88 10.41 -14.37 -12.54
C VAL A 88 10.50 -13.90 -13.99
N ALA A 89 10.16 -12.64 -14.28
CA ALA A 89 10.29 -12.08 -15.61
C ALA A 89 11.77 -11.96 -16.02
N SER A 90 11.99 -11.89 -17.34
CA SER A 90 13.30 -11.54 -17.90
C SER A 90 13.84 -10.24 -17.29
N PRO A 91 15.17 -10.05 -17.23
CA PRO A 91 15.77 -8.83 -16.71
C PRO A 91 15.17 -7.59 -17.39
N LEU A 92 14.61 -6.69 -16.57
CA LEU A 92 14.11 -5.40 -17.01
C LEU A 92 15.25 -4.38 -16.97
N ALA A 93 15.00 -3.19 -17.51
CA ALA A 93 15.99 -2.12 -17.57
C ALA A 93 16.59 -1.84 -16.17
N GLU A 94 17.92 -1.94 -16.06
CA GLU A 94 18.64 -1.78 -14.79
C GLU A 94 18.36 -0.43 -14.12
N LYS A 95 18.18 0.63 -14.92
CA LYS A 95 17.77 1.96 -14.44
C LYS A 95 16.46 1.90 -13.65
N LEU A 96 15.47 1.11 -14.08
CA LEU A 96 14.20 0.96 -13.36
C LEU A 96 14.40 0.24 -12.02
N ASN A 97 15.19 -0.84 -12.00
CA ASN A 97 15.55 -1.53 -10.76
C ASN A 97 16.29 -0.63 -9.77
N ARG A 98 17.14 0.27 -10.25
CA ARG A 98 17.90 1.19 -9.40
C ARG A 98 17.06 2.36 -8.88
N LEU A 99 16.09 2.83 -9.66
CA LEU A 99 15.23 3.97 -9.31
C LEU A 99 13.98 3.55 -8.51
N SER A 100 13.50 2.31 -8.64
CA SER A 100 12.27 1.86 -7.97
C SER A 100 12.30 1.97 -6.43
N PRO A 101 13.43 1.79 -5.71
CA PRO A 101 13.43 1.98 -4.26
C PRO A 101 13.18 3.43 -3.86
N ILE A 102 13.52 4.40 -4.71
CA ILE A 102 13.27 5.83 -4.43
C ILE A 102 11.77 6.06 -4.34
N ALA A 103 10.98 5.51 -5.27
CA ALA A 103 9.52 5.57 -5.20
C ALA A 103 9.03 4.94 -3.89
N LEU A 104 9.53 3.75 -3.53
CA LEU A 104 9.10 3.09 -2.30
C LEU A 104 9.38 3.94 -1.03
N VAL A 105 10.52 4.61 -0.99
CA VAL A 105 10.86 5.57 0.08
C VAL A 105 9.91 6.76 0.08
N LEU A 106 9.59 7.33 -1.09
CA LEU A 106 8.64 8.43 -1.20
C LEU A 106 7.24 8.03 -0.68
N LEU A 107 6.79 6.81 -0.96
CA LEU A 107 5.54 6.28 -0.41
C LEU A 107 5.61 6.18 1.11
N GLY A 108 6.68 5.61 1.67
CA GLY A 108 6.86 5.51 3.12
C GLY A 108 6.91 6.88 3.80
N LEU A 109 7.62 7.84 3.21
CA LEU A 109 7.67 9.22 3.70
C LEU A 109 6.30 9.88 3.64
N SER A 110 5.50 9.64 2.60
CA SER A 110 4.13 10.15 2.52
C SER A 110 3.28 9.62 3.68
N PHE A 111 3.40 8.33 4.02
CA PHE A 111 2.72 7.72 5.17
C PHE A 111 3.09 8.39 6.49
N VAL A 112 4.36 8.72 6.70
CA VAL A 112 4.81 9.44 7.90
C VAL A 112 4.31 10.88 7.90
N LEU A 113 4.57 11.64 6.83
CA LEU A 113 4.26 13.07 6.75
C LEU A 113 2.76 13.34 6.90
N PHE A 114 1.92 12.64 6.13
CA PHE A 114 0.48 12.87 6.17
C PHE A 114 -0.22 12.25 7.38
N THR A 115 0.48 11.45 8.19
CA THR A 115 -0.02 11.10 9.53
C THR A 115 -0.03 12.33 10.45
N PHE A 116 0.98 13.19 10.36
CA PHE A 116 1.07 14.41 11.18
C PHE A 116 0.38 15.62 10.53
N TYR A 117 0.41 15.69 9.19
CA TYR A 117 -0.15 16.77 8.40
C TYR A 117 -1.12 16.23 7.34
N PRO A 118 -2.28 15.67 7.75
CA PRO A 118 -3.23 15.10 6.81
C PRO A 118 -3.83 16.20 5.91
N PRO A 119 -3.78 16.03 4.58
CA PRO A 119 -4.53 16.86 3.66
C PRO A 119 -6.04 16.79 3.91
N LEU A 120 -6.76 17.86 3.54
CA LEU A 120 -8.22 17.90 3.53
C LEU A 120 -8.78 17.09 2.34
N ALA A 121 -8.62 15.77 2.39
CA ALA A 121 -9.14 14.84 1.37
C ALA A 121 -9.85 13.65 2.04
N PRO A 122 -10.91 13.08 1.42
CA PRO A 122 -11.75 12.05 2.05
C PRO A 122 -11.00 10.85 2.64
N ILE A 123 -9.85 10.50 2.05
CA ILE A 123 -9.01 9.37 2.48
C ILE A 123 -8.44 9.57 3.89
N PHE A 124 -8.25 10.82 4.33
CA PHE A 124 -7.73 11.19 5.64
C PHE A 124 -8.81 11.51 6.67
N ARG A 125 -10.08 11.51 6.24
CA ARG A 125 -11.21 11.83 7.11
C ARG A 125 -11.52 10.66 8.03
N ASP A 126 -11.64 10.94 9.30
CA ASP A 126 -12.06 9.96 10.29
C ASP A 126 -13.54 9.60 10.12
N SER A 127 -13.85 8.30 10.09
CA SER A 127 -15.19 7.78 9.82
C SER A 127 -16.18 8.04 10.96
N ALA A 128 -15.70 8.15 12.21
CA ALA A 128 -16.54 8.28 13.40
C ALA A 128 -16.84 9.75 13.77
N THR A 129 -15.84 10.63 13.61
CA THR A 129 -15.89 12.04 14.02
C THR A 129 -15.98 13.01 12.84
N GLY A 130 -15.66 12.54 11.63
CA GLY A 130 -15.60 13.38 10.43
C GLY A 130 -14.44 14.37 10.41
N ALA A 131 -13.56 14.35 11.42
CA ALA A 131 -12.43 15.25 11.57
C ALA A 131 -11.18 14.77 10.81
N TYR A 132 -10.16 15.63 10.76
CA TYR A 132 -8.87 15.35 10.14
C TYR A 132 -7.76 15.42 11.18
N GLY A 133 -6.86 14.45 11.17
CA GLY A 133 -5.65 14.43 12.00
C GLY A 133 -5.86 14.03 13.46
N ILE A 134 -4.84 14.33 14.28
CA ILE A 134 -4.85 14.01 15.70
C ILE A 134 -5.73 15.06 16.39
N LEU A 135 -6.97 14.69 16.70
CA LEU A 135 -7.80 15.45 17.62
C LEU A 135 -7.07 15.54 18.96
N LYS A 136 -6.62 16.74 19.33
CA LYS A 136 -6.23 17.02 20.71
C LYS A 136 -7.51 16.94 21.54
N VAL A 137 -7.68 15.81 22.23
CA VAL A 137 -8.65 15.66 23.32
C VAL A 137 -8.24 16.58 24.46
#